data_AF-A0A822D708-F1
#
_entry.id   AF-A0A822D708-F1
#
_cell.length_a   1.000
_cell.length_b   1.000
_cell.length_c   1.000
_cell.angle_alpha   90.00
_cell.angle_beta   90.00
_cell.angle_gamma   90.00
#
_symmetry.space_group_name_H-M   'P 1'
#
loop_
_entity.id
_entity.type
_entity.pdbx_description
1 polymer ?
#
loop_
_entity_poly.entity_id
_entity_poly.type
_entity_poly.pdbx_seq_one_letter_code
_entity_poly.pdbx_strand_id
1 'polypeptide(L)'
;DDTIKITGVTSIRSILRNTFSGQYKSIPGMSERYRHYELYYNATFHYLTASPDQLYPFLHEFIQREKFPLGSYHMRHFTWFDINFLQFFSSKSFIKQKTKILHMFFQQTRSRKFILFGDIFQKDPEIYANIYQQYSERIIKIFIRISNKDLTNRLNIVFKHIPKFKWDIFINGFDLPEKIF
;
A
#
# COMPACT_ATOMS: atom_id res chain seq x y z
N ASP A 1 5.43 -0.27 2.76
CA ASP A 1 5.49 1.15 3.19
C ASP A 1 4.69 1.32 4.47
N ASP A 2 4.31 2.55 4.82
CA ASP A 2 3.62 2.87 6.08
C ASP A 2 2.29 2.16 6.26
N THR A 3 1.72 1.56 5.21
CA THR A 3 0.52 0.71 5.29
C THR A 3 0.68 -0.50 6.20
N ILE A 4 1.82 -1.20 6.18
CA ILE A 4 2.04 -2.48 6.91
C ILE A 4 3.20 -2.43 7.92
N LYS A 5 3.96 -1.34 7.91
CA LYS A 5 5.21 -1.18 8.63
C LYS A 5 5.27 0.20 9.24
N ILE A 6 5.79 0.32 10.45
CA ILE A 6 5.99 1.64 11.07
C ILE A 6 7.25 2.25 10.46
N THR A 7 7.11 3.21 9.54
CA THR A 7 8.24 4.00 9.05
C THR A 7 8.20 5.41 9.65
N GLY A 8 9.12 5.70 10.57
CA GLY A 8 9.23 7.03 11.19
C GLY A 8 10.07 8.01 10.36
N VAL A 9 10.03 7.94 9.03
CA VAL A 9 11.15 8.45 8.22
C VAL A 9 10.74 9.39 7.08
N THR A 10 11.17 10.65 7.18
CA THR A 10 11.04 11.72 6.18
C THR A 10 12.27 11.88 5.25
N SER A 11 13.32 11.03 5.33
CA SER A 11 14.52 11.18 4.50
C SER A 11 15.12 9.87 3.94
N ILE A 12 15.76 9.97 2.77
CA ILE A 12 16.33 8.86 2.01
C ILE A 12 17.48 8.14 2.76
N ARG A 13 18.31 8.88 3.51
CA ARG A 13 19.39 8.29 4.32
C ARG A 13 18.84 7.40 5.44
N SER A 14 17.74 7.79 6.06
CA SER A 14 17.12 6.98 7.11
C SER A 14 16.30 5.83 6.54
N ILE A 15 15.77 5.92 5.31
CA ILE A 15 15.21 4.75 4.61
C ILE A 15 16.31 3.70 4.38
N LEU A 16 17.46 4.11 3.82
CA LEU A 16 18.60 3.21 3.60
C LEU A 16 19.14 2.67 4.93
N ARG A 17 19.49 3.55 5.88
CA ARG A 17 20.04 3.15 7.20
C ARG A 17 19.10 2.23 7.97
N ASN A 18 17.78 2.51 7.97
CA ASN A 18 16.81 1.66 8.65
C ASN A 18 16.55 0.34 7.90
N THR A 19 16.74 0.31 6.57
CA THR A 19 16.67 -0.92 5.77
C THR A 19 17.83 -1.86 6.09
N PHE A 20 19.02 -1.33 6.31
CA PHE A 20 20.19 -2.12 6.67
C PHE A 20 20.31 -2.48 8.16
N SER A 21 19.44 -1.97 9.05
CA SER A 21 19.55 -2.24 10.50
C SER A 21 18.49 -3.21 11.06
N GLY A 22 17.60 -3.76 10.22
CA GLY A 22 16.69 -4.85 10.61
C GLY A 22 15.54 -4.48 11.57
N GLN A 23 15.44 -3.22 12.02
CA GLN A 23 14.54 -2.76 13.10
C GLN A 23 13.11 -2.42 12.64
N TYR A 24 12.68 -2.87 11.47
CA TYR A 24 11.33 -2.57 11.02
C TYR A 24 10.30 -3.42 11.76
N LYS A 25 9.42 -2.79 12.53
CA LYS A 25 8.30 -3.46 13.17
C LYS A 25 7.07 -3.40 12.27
N SER A 26 6.35 -4.51 12.16
CA SER A 26 5.02 -4.49 11.56
C SER A 26 4.10 -3.61 12.40
N ILE A 27 3.08 -3.05 11.76
CA ILE A 27 1.98 -2.46 12.50
C ILE A 27 1.27 -3.56 13.28
N PRO A 28 0.92 -3.35 14.56
CA PRO A 28 0.22 -4.34 15.37
C PRO A 28 -1.04 -4.88 14.69
N GLY A 29 -1.27 -6.19 14.78
CA GLY A 29 -2.45 -6.88 14.24
C GLY A 29 -2.52 -6.98 12.71
N MET A 30 -1.64 -6.31 11.94
CA MET A 30 -1.76 -6.30 10.48
C MET A 30 -1.51 -7.65 9.84
N SER A 31 -0.46 -8.35 10.25
CA SER A 31 -0.15 -9.67 9.67
C SER A 31 -1.23 -10.69 10.01
N GLU A 32 -1.74 -10.66 11.24
CA GLU A 32 -2.88 -11.48 11.68
C GLU A 32 -4.12 -11.21 10.84
N ARG A 33 -4.50 -9.95 10.67
CA ARG A 33 -5.66 -9.60 9.87
C ARG A 33 -5.51 -9.99 8.40
N TYR A 34 -4.32 -9.81 7.83
CA TYR A 34 -4.06 -10.19 6.44
C TYR A 34 -4.09 -11.71 6.25
N ARG A 35 -3.53 -12.49 7.18
CA ARG A 35 -3.67 -13.96 7.17
C ARG A 35 -5.12 -14.40 7.32
N HIS A 36 -5.90 -13.72 8.16
CA HIS A 36 -7.34 -13.97 8.26
C HIS A 36 -8.04 -13.74 6.91
N TYR A 37 -7.75 -12.64 6.22
CA TYR A 37 -8.32 -12.39 4.89
C TYR A 37 -7.84 -13.36 3.82
N GLU A 38 -6.58 -13.79 3.86
CA GLU A 38 -6.04 -14.84 2.99
C GLU A 38 -6.89 -16.11 3.11
N LEU A 39 -7.14 -16.58 4.33
CA LEU A 39 -7.90 -17.80 4.58
C LEU A 39 -9.39 -17.64 4.32
N TYR A 40 -10.00 -16.58 4.85
CA TYR A 40 -11.46 -16.39 4.84
C TYR A 40 -11.99 -16.07 3.43
N TYR A 41 -11.23 -15.30 2.64
CA TYR A 41 -11.63 -14.90 1.29
C TYR A 41 -10.88 -15.63 0.17
N ASN A 42 -9.97 -16.55 0.51
CA ASN A 42 -8.99 -17.10 -0.43
C ASN A 42 -8.26 -15.97 -1.20
N ALA A 43 -7.87 -14.92 -0.46
CA ALA A 43 -7.36 -13.69 -1.04
C ALA A 43 -5.89 -13.83 -1.46
N THR A 44 -5.55 -13.34 -2.64
CA THR A 44 -4.16 -13.23 -3.11
C THR A 44 -3.61 -11.84 -2.80
N PHE A 45 -2.40 -11.78 -2.23
CA PHE A 45 -1.77 -10.52 -1.86
C PHE A 45 -0.81 -10.01 -2.95
N HIS A 46 -0.87 -8.70 -3.19
CA HIS A 46 0.01 -7.98 -4.11
C HIS A 46 0.57 -6.76 -3.37
N TYR A 47 1.87 -6.76 -3.11
CA TYR A 47 2.56 -5.69 -2.38
C TYR A 47 3.11 -4.66 -3.36
N LEU A 48 2.55 -3.44 -3.34
CA LEU A 48 3.01 -2.32 -4.16
C LEU A 48 3.83 -1.35 -3.30
N THR A 49 5.09 -1.11 -3.66
CA THR A 49 6.01 -0.25 -2.90
C THR A 49 6.74 0.74 -3.78
N ALA A 50 7.03 1.92 -3.22
CA ALA A 50 7.92 2.91 -3.83
C ALA A 50 9.40 2.50 -3.78
N SER A 51 9.75 1.44 -3.04
CA SER A 51 11.13 1.03 -2.84
C SER A 51 11.78 0.50 -4.12
N PRO A 52 13.07 0.78 -4.35
CA PRO A 52 13.85 0.16 -5.40
C PRO A 52 13.86 -1.37 -5.29
N ASP A 53 13.88 -2.06 -6.42
CA ASP A 53 13.91 -3.53 -6.52
C ASP A 53 15.15 -4.16 -5.88
N GLN A 54 16.26 -3.42 -5.74
CA GLN A 54 17.43 -3.87 -4.96
C GLN A 54 17.11 -4.12 -3.48
N LEU A 55 16.03 -3.53 -2.94
CA LEU A 55 15.58 -3.77 -1.57
C LEU A 55 14.68 -5.01 -1.43
N TYR A 56 14.48 -5.77 -2.51
CA TYR A 56 13.63 -6.96 -2.51
C TYR A 56 14.01 -7.97 -1.41
N PRO A 57 15.29 -8.38 -1.22
CA PRO A 57 15.62 -9.38 -0.20
C PRO A 57 15.20 -8.95 1.20
N PHE A 58 15.40 -7.67 1.56
CA PHE A 58 15.02 -7.12 2.86
C PHE A 58 13.50 -7.06 3.05
N LEU A 59 12.76 -6.70 1.99
CA LEU A 59 11.31 -6.67 2.03
C LEU A 59 10.73 -8.08 2.16
N HIS A 60 11.30 -9.02 1.42
CA HIS A 60 10.91 -10.43 1.45
C HIS A 60 11.15 -11.04 2.84
N GLU A 61 12.33 -10.81 3.42
CA GLU A 61 12.66 -11.25 4.79
C GLU A 61 11.69 -10.65 5.81
N PHE A 62 11.37 -9.35 5.70
CA PHE A 62 10.39 -8.71 6.58
C PHE A 62 9.01 -9.36 6.48
N ILE A 63 8.51 -9.62 5.26
CA ILE A 63 7.20 -10.27 5.06
C ILE A 63 7.17 -11.65 5.71
N GLN A 64 8.23 -12.46 5.52
CA GLN A 64 8.32 -13.77 6.15
C GLN A 64 8.42 -13.70 7.68
N ARG A 65 9.33 -12.87 8.20
CA ARG A 65 9.61 -12.74 9.63
C ARG A 65 8.39 -12.26 10.41
N GLU A 66 7.67 -11.27 9.89
CA GLU A 66 6.45 -10.74 10.50
C GLU A 66 5.20 -11.58 10.15
N LYS A 67 5.37 -12.68 9.41
CA LYS A 67 4.35 -13.66 9.03
C LYS A 67 3.20 -13.06 8.22
N PHE A 68 3.47 -12.11 7.34
CA PHE A 68 2.47 -11.66 6.37
C PHE A 68 2.23 -12.74 5.31
N PRO A 69 1.03 -12.77 4.69
CA PRO A 69 0.77 -13.63 3.54
C PRO A 69 1.83 -13.49 2.45
N LEU A 70 2.16 -14.59 1.79
CA LEU A 70 3.03 -14.52 0.61
C LEU A 70 2.25 -13.91 -0.56
N GLY A 71 2.96 -13.19 -1.42
CA GLY A 71 2.33 -12.45 -2.51
C GLY A 71 3.34 -11.98 -3.53
N SER A 72 2.86 -11.35 -4.59
CA SER A 72 3.75 -10.71 -5.56
C SER A 72 4.24 -9.36 -5.04
N TYR A 73 5.41 -8.95 -5.52
CA TYR A 73 6.04 -7.68 -5.17
C TYR A 73 6.14 -6.81 -6.42
N HIS A 74 5.59 -5.60 -6.35
CA HIS A 74 5.64 -4.62 -7.41
C HIS A 74 6.47 -3.45 -6.92
N MET A 75 7.75 -3.51 -7.29
CA MET A 75 8.79 -2.58 -6.86
C MET A 75 9.19 -1.66 -8.00
N ARG A 76 10.00 -0.65 -7.67
CA ARG A 76 10.56 0.26 -8.66
C ARG A 76 11.85 -0.29 -9.22
N HIS A 77 11.88 -0.46 -10.54
CA HIS A 77 13.16 -0.67 -11.21
C HIS A 77 13.99 0.60 -11.09
N PHE A 78 15.17 0.49 -10.49
CA PHE A 78 16.14 1.57 -10.38
C PHE A 78 17.42 1.15 -11.08
N THR A 79 17.89 1.95 -12.05
CA THR A 79 19.17 1.73 -12.71
C THR A 79 20.16 2.76 -12.21
N TRP A 80 21.39 2.35 -11.88
CA TRP A 80 22.43 3.28 -11.39
C TRP A 80 22.84 4.33 -12.44
N PHE A 81 22.47 4.12 -13.70
CA PHE A 81 22.63 5.07 -14.81
C PHE A 81 21.50 6.11 -14.91
N ASP A 82 20.46 6.05 -14.07
CA ASP A 82 19.43 7.09 -14.01
C ASP A 82 19.96 8.30 -13.21
N ILE A 83 20.56 9.24 -13.94
CA ILE A 83 21.30 10.42 -13.48
C ILE A 83 20.47 11.38 -12.58
N ASN A 84 19.18 11.13 -12.35
CA ASN A 84 18.36 11.92 -11.42
C ASN A 84 17.76 11.07 -10.30
N PHE A 85 18.60 10.69 -9.33
CA PHE A 85 18.18 10.13 -8.04
C PHE A 85 17.02 10.92 -7.41
N LEU A 86 17.07 12.26 -7.45
CA LEU A 86 15.99 13.14 -6.96
C LEU A 86 14.66 12.98 -7.73
N GLN A 87 14.72 12.73 -9.03
CA GLN A 87 13.53 12.52 -9.86
C GLN A 87 12.94 11.13 -9.66
N PHE A 88 13.77 10.13 -9.37
CA PHE A 88 13.31 8.83 -8.91
C PHE A 88 12.47 9.01 -7.64
N PHE A 89 12.94 9.73 -6.61
CA PHE A 89 12.14 9.96 -5.40
C PHE A 89 11.04 11.01 -5.53
N SER A 90 10.81 11.58 -6.72
CA SER A 90 9.71 12.53 -6.92
C SER A 90 8.34 11.85 -6.79
N SER A 91 7.41 12.53 -6.11
CA SER A 91 6.03 12.07 -5.94
C SER A 91 5.31 11.82 -7.28
N LYS A 92 5.62 12.61 -8.32
CA LYS A 92 5.04 12.45 -9.67
C LYS A 92 5.41 11.11 -10.32
N SER A 93 6.68 10.72 -10.26
CA SER A 93 7.15 9.44 -10.83
C SER A 93 6.52 8.25 -10.10
N PHE A 94 6.45 8.35 -8.78
CA PHE A 94 5.83 7.35 -7.92
C PHE A 94 4.33 7.14 -8.22
N ILE A 95 3.55 8.22 -8.29
CA ILE A 95 2.12 8.15 -8.64
C ILE A 95 1.93 7.45 -9.98
N LYS A 96 2.69 7.85 -11.00
CA LYS A 96 2.56 7.31 -12.36
C LYS A 96 2.77 5.79 -12.38
N GLN A 97 3.74 5.29 -11.63
CA GLN A 97 4.07 3.87 -11.63
C GLN A 97 3.03 3.02 -10.86
N LYS A 98 2.64 3.42 -9.63
CA LYS A 98 1.59 2.71 -8.87
C LYS A 98 0.28 2.68 -9.66
N THR A 99 -0.12 3.79 -10.26
CA THR A 99 -1.31 3.87 -11.11
C THR A 99 -1.20 2.93 -12.32
N LYS A 100 -0.05 2.88 -13.00
CA LYS A 100 0.19 1.95 -14.12
C LYS A 100 0.04 0.48 -13.70
N ILE A 101 0.62 0.11 -12.56
CA ILE A 101 0.54 -1.27 -12.03
C ILE A 101 -0.91 -1.62 -11.68
N LEU A 102 -1.65 -0.72 -11.04
CA LEU A 102 -3.07 -0.94 -10.75
C LEU A 102 -3.87 -1.09 -12.04
N HIS A 103 -3.74 -0.20 -13.03
CA HIS A 103 -4.42 -0.38 -14.32
C HIS A 103 -4.10 -1.72 -14.97
N MET A 104 -2.84 -2.15 -14.94
CA MET A 104 -2.44 -3.46 -15.45
C MET A 104 -3.20 -4.59 -14.74
N PHE A 105 -3.30 -4.56 -13.42
CA PHE A 105 -4.09 -5.55 -12.66
C PHE A 105 -5.56 -5.56 -13.08
N PHE A 106 -6.20 -4.39 -13.14
CA PHE A 106 -7.60 -4.31 -13.57
C PHE A 106 -7.78 -4.77 -15.02
N GLN A 107 -6.86 -4.49 -15.93
CA GLN A 107 -6.97 -4.89 -17.33
C GLN A 107 -6.72 -6.40 -17.53
N GLN A 108 -5.74 -6.97 -16.84
CA GLN A 108 -5.29 -8.35 -17.08
C GLN A 108 -6.07 -9.40 -16.29
N THR A 109 -6.69 -9.03 -15.17
CA THR A 109 -7.44 -9.99 -14.35
C THR A 109 -8.94 -9.87 -14.63
N ARG A 110 -9.43 -10.53 -15.68
CA ARG A 110 -10.87 -10.50 -16.00
C ARG A 110 -11.65 -11.10 -14.80
N SER A 111 -12.60 -10.35 -14.24
CA SER A 111 -13.49 -10.75 -13.13
C SER A 111 -12.95 -10.72 -11.68
N ARG A 112 -11.68 -10.38 -11.42
CA ARG A 112 -11.20 -10.24 -10.03
C ARG A 112 -11.76 -8.97 -9.38
N LYS A 113 -12.17 -9.08 -8.12
CA LYS A 113 -12.50 -7.94 -7.26
C LYS A 113 -11.29 -7.59 -6.38
N PHE A 114 -11.17 -6.33 -6.00
CA PHE A 114 -10.02 -5.79 -5.28
C PHE A 114 -10.44 -5.10 -3.98
N ILE A 115 -9.59 -5.27 -2.97
CA ILE A 115 -9.58 -4.46 -1.76
C ILE A 115 -8.25 -3.72 -1.77
N LEU A 116 -8.29 -2.41 -1.61
CA LEU A 116 -7.11 -1.55 -1.69
C LEU A 116 -6.70 -1.10 -0.30
N PHE A 117 -5.46 -1.37 0.10
CA PHE A 117 -4.88 -0.90 1.35
C PHE A 117 -3.77 0.10 1.05
N GLY A 118 -3.81 1.27 1.68
CA GLY A 118 -2.82 2.32 1.48
C GLY A 118 -2.60 3.14 2.74
N ASP A 119 -1.72 4.13 2.67
CA ASP A 119 -1.47 5.07 3.75
C ASP A 119 -1.74 6.52 3.35
N ILE A 120 -2.04 7.36 4.34
CA ILE A 120 -2.37 8.77 4.11
C ILE A 120 -1.16 9.64 3.79
N PHE A 121 0.06 9.21 4.12
CA PHE A 121 1.26 10.01 3.93
C PHE A 121 1.74 9.99 2.48
N GLN A 122 1.42 8.91 1.77
CA GLN A 122 1.63 8.79 0.35
C GLN A 122 0.46 9.36 -0.46
N LYS A 123 0.48 9.06 -1.76
CA LYS A 123 -0.53 9.47 -2.74
C LYS A 123 -1.56 8.36 -2.99
N ASP A 124 -1.61 7.36 -2.11
CA ASP A 124 -2.54 6.25 -2.22
C ASP A 124 -4.01 6.71 -2.26
N PRO A 125 -4.47 7.68 -1.43
CA PRO A 125 -5.85 8.17 -1.53
C PRO A 125 -6.18 8.72 -2.92
N GLU A 126 -5.31 9.57 -3.48
CA GLU A 126 -5.52 10.16 -4.80
C GLU A 126 -5.48 9.11 -5.93
N ILE A 127 -4.56 8.14 -5.83
CA ILE A 127 -4.45 7.04 -6.79
C ILE A 127 -5.70 6.17 -6.74
N TYR A 128 -6.13 5.77 -5.54
CA TYR A 128 -7.31 4.92 -5.36
C TYR A 128 -8.59 5.62 -5.77
N ALA A 129 -8.69 6.94 -5.58
CA ALA A 129 -9.83 7.72 -6.06
C ALA A 129 -9.94 7.69 -7.59
N ASN A 130 -8.82 7.88 -8.29
CA ASN A 130 -8.77 7.82 -9.76
C ASN A 130 -9.12 6.40 -10.27
N ILE A 131 -8.52 5.37 -9.66
CA ILE A 131 -8.80 3.98 -10.01
C ILE A 131 -10.27 3.61 -9.75
N TYR A 132 -10.87 4.13 -8.67
CA TYR A 132 -12.29 3.91 -8.37
C TYR A 132 -13.22 4.51 -9.42
N GLN A 133 -12.90 5.70 -9.97
CA GLN A 133 -13.70 6.29 -11.03
C GLN A 133 -13.77 5.42 -12.30
N GLN A 134 -12.75 4.61 -12.54
CA GLN A 134 -12.67 3.77 -13.73
C GLN A 134 -13.15 2.33 -13.50
N TYR A 135 -13.07 1.82 -12.26
CA TYR A 135 -13.32 0.41 -11.94
C TYR A 135 -14.17 0.22 -10.66
N SER A 136 -15.12 1.11 -10.38
CA SER A 136 -15.95 1.14 -9.16
C SER A 136 -16.56 -0.21 -8.79
N GLU A 137 -17.09 -0.94 -9.78
CA GLU A 137 -17.76 -2.25 -9.60
C GLU A 137 -16.82 -3.34 -9.10
N ARG A 138 -15.53 -3.17 -9.35
CA ARG A 138 -14.50 -4.17 -9.01
C ARG A 138 -13.79 -3.85 -7.71
N ILE A 139 -13.96 -2.65 -7.17
CA ILE A 139 -13.39 -2.26 -5.89
C ILE A 139 -14.43 -2.51 -4.81
N ILE A 140 -14.16 -3.50 -3.96
CA ILE A 140 -15.04 -3.85 -2.84
C ILE A 140 -14.93 -2.76 -1.77
N LYS A 141 -13.70 -2.47 -1.34
CA LYS A 141 -13.42 -1.58 -0.21
C LYS A 141 -12.02 -0.97 -0.35
N ILE A 142 -11.87 0.27 0.11
CA ILE A 142 -10.60 0.99 0.20
C ILE A 142 -10.31 1.27 1.67
N PHE A 143 -9.18 0.81 2.18
CA PHE A 143 -8.74 1.08 3.55
C PHE A 143 -7.51 1.99 3.52
N ILE A 144 -7.62 3.15 4.17
CA ILE A 144 -6.50 4.08 4.31
C ILE A 144 -6.01 4.12 5.74
N ARG A 145 -4.74 3.80 5.93
CA ARG A 145 -4.07 3.93 7.21
C ARG A 145 -3.85 5.40 7.55
N ILE A 146 -4.16 5.77 8.79
CA ILE A 146 -3.80 7.07 9.38
C ILE A 146 -3.02 6.86 10.68
N SER A 147 -2.15 7.81 11.04
CA SER A 147 -1.54 7.83 12.38
C SER A 147 -2.30 8.70 13.37
N ASN A 148 -3.06 9.69 12.87
CA ASN A 148 -3.90 10.59 13.66
C ASN A 148 -5.22 10.86 12.90
N LYS A 149 -6.33 10.91 13.64
CA LYS A 149 -7.68 11.22 13.15
C LYS A 149 -7.80 12.60 12.53
N ASP A 150 -6.96 13.57 12.90
CA ASP A 150 -6.98 14.92 12.33
C ASP A 150 -6.68 14.93 10.81
N LEU A 151 -6.03 13.89 10.30
CA LEU A 151 -5.70 13.77 8.88
C LEU A 151 -6.91 13.37 8.01
N THR A 152 -8.05 13.01 8.62
CA THR A 152 -9.26 12.55 7.91
C THR A 152 -9.88 13.61 7.00
N ASN A 153 -9.68 14.90 7.28
CA ASN A 153 -10.18 16.01 6.45
C ASN A 153 -9.69 15.90 4.99
N ARG A 154 -8.43 15.50 4.78
CA ARG A 154 -7.90 15.27 3.42
C ARG A 154 -8.65 14.17 2.70
N LEU A 155 -9.01 13.08 3.39
CA LEU A 155 -9.72 11.96 2.78
C LEU A 155 -11.14 12.34 2.38
N ASN A 156 -11.83 13.15 3.19
CA ASN A 156 -13.16 13.64 2.83
C ASN A 156 -13.15 14.47 1.53
N ILE A 157 -12.07 15.22 1.29
CA ILE A 157 -11.90 15.98 0.04
C ILE A 157 -11.58 15.04 -1.14
N VAL A 158 -10.61 14.14 -0.96
CA VAL A 158 -10.15 13.24 -2.04
C VAL A 158 -11.24 12.23 -2.44
N PHE A 159 -11.98 11.69 -1.46
CA PHE A 159 -13.03 10.71 -1.66
C PHE A 159 -14.44 11.29 -1.67
N LYS A 160 -14.59 12.61 -1.90
CA LYS A 160 -15.90 13.29 -1.92
C LYS A 160 -16.95 12.63 -2.82
N HIS A 161 -16.51 11.99 -3.91
CA HIS A 161 -17.36 11.35 -4.91
C HIS A 161 -17.44 9.82 -4.77
N ILE A 162 -16.82 9.27 -3.73
CA ILE A 162 -16.83 7.84 -3.45
C ILE A 162 -17.80 7.59 -2.30
N PRO A 163 -18.80 6.71 -2.46
CA PRO A 163 -19.75 6.41 -1.39
C PRO A 163 -19.04 6.03 -0.10
N LYS A 164 -19.50 6.56 1.04
CA LYS A 164 -18.80 6.37 2.32
C LYS A 164 -18.62 4.90 2.70
N PHE A 165 -19.57 4.04 2.34
CA PHE A 165 -19.46 2.59 2.60
C PHE A 165 -18.34 1.90 1.81
N LYS A 166 -17.79 2.51 0.75
CA LYS A 166 -16.71 1.96 -0.08
C LYS A 166 -15.31 2.22 0.46
N TRP A 167 -15.17 3.07 1.48
CA TRP A 167 -13.86 3.32 2.08
C TRP A 167 -13.93 3.40 3.60
N ASP A 168 -12.80 3.16 4.26
CA ASP A 168 -12.66 3.30 5.69
C ASP A 168 -11.21 3.64 6.08
N ILE A 169 -11.03 4.03 7.33
CA ILE A 169 -9.73 4.34 7.93
C ILE A 169 -9.34 3.30 8.97
N PHE A 170 -8.03 3.13 9.19
CA PHE A 170 -7.52 2.28 10.27
C PHE A 170 -6.20 2.82 10.83
N ILE A 171 -5.91 2.53 12.10
CA ILE A 171 -4.65 2.88 12.79
C ILE A 171 -3.81 1.63 13.04
N ASN A 172 -4.41 0.44 13.07
CA ASN A 172 -3.71 -0.83 13.16
C ASN A 172 -4.59 -1.97 12.61
N GLY A 173 -4.07 -3.20 12.58
CA GLY A 173 -4.81 -4.33 12.00
C GLY A 173 -6.01 -4.80 12.82
N PHE A 174 -6.11 -4.40 14.09
CA PHE A 174 -7.27 -4.70 14.93
C PHE A 174 -8.47 -3.81 14.60
N ASP A 175 -8.24 -2.60 14.09
CA ASP A 175 -9.32 -1.69 13.64
C ASP A 175 -9.98 -2.17 12.34
N LEU A 176 -9.30 -3.03 11.58
CA LEU A 176 -9.83 -3.60 10.34
C LEU A 176 -10.92 -4.64 10.67
N PRO A 177 -12.03 -4.68 9.92
CA PRO A 177 -13.16 -5.55 10.22
C PRO A 177 -12.81 -7.02 9.98
N GLU A 178 -13.40 -7.94 10.74
CA GLU A 178 -13.22 -9.38 10.50
C GLU A 178 -13.81 -9.81 9.15
N LYS A 179 -14.93 -9.19 8.75
CA LYS A 179 -15.61 -9.40 7.48
C LYS A 179 -15.77 -8.06 6.74
N ILE A 180 -15.24 -7.98 5.53
CA ILE A 180 -15.28 -6.79 4.67
C ILE A 180 -16.59 -6.71 3.88
N PHE A 181 -17.09 -7.85 3.42
CA PHE A 181 -18.33 -8.05 2.66
C PHE A 181 -18.90 -9.44 2.95
#